data_AF-A0A261KTR2-F1
#
_entry.id   AF-A0A261KTR2-F1
#
_cell.length_a   1.000
_cell.length_b   1.000
_cell.length_c   1.000
_cell.angle_alpha   90.00
_cell.angle_beta   90.00
_cell.angle_gamma   90.00
#
_symmetry.space_group_name_H-M   'P 1'
#
loop_
_entity.id
_entity.type
_entity.pdbx_description
1 polymer ?
#
loop_
_entity_poly.entity_id
_entity_poly.type
_entity_poly.pdbx_seq_one_letter_code
_entity_poly.pdbx_strand_id
1 'polypeptide(L)'
;MFENLKLRSRLWLGYAVSVVLFLILTAVVYGTSNQVLDTLKEVDRVQTVILDVNKVTLDGEKMVRSFSGYLAVQNEMFIQEYNAASNKFEADLKSLDRLIIVPEQKERLDKIMAVKNNFQSFADKVIELALKEGKQTEAIDLFKTKANQEFIDKIERLSQDFYVVDKTLLAEEKKETKKNLILLRWCASIEGIFLIVISIITTITIIGNTTKKLQVITDSIANVSTEIYATINQQERTTAQQASAVNETTTTMEQLAASSQGTAEQAEAGAVAARKALNLSEEGTKSVDKSLEGMNYLSEKVGVISQQITRLNEQINQIGNISQAVGDLANQTNMLALNAAVEAVRAGENGKGFGVVASEIRKLADESRKSAEKIYTLVADIQTSINSTVLATEAGTENVELGVKSAEETTAAFNGIKDAINNVVLNNQRISLNAQQQSLAIQQLGDAMNDLNRGAREIADGLGPTQEAIQKLNEVRMELNSIV
;
A
#
# COMPACT_ATOMS: atom_id res chain seq x y z
N MET A 1 16.68 34.31 0.87
CA MET A 1 15.70 34.52 1.97
C MET A 1 14.24 34.25 1.53
N PHE A 2 13.84 34.57 0.29
CA PHE A 2 12.45 34.34 -0.18
C PHE A 2 12.11 32.89 -0.59
N GLU A 3 13.11 32.01 -0.69
CA GLU A 3 12.88 30.64 -1.19
C GLU A 3 12.07 29.72 -0.27
N ASN A 4 12.07 29.97 1.04
CA ASN A 4 11.33 29.13 2.00
C ASN A 4 9.91 29.64 2.32
N LEU A 5 9.49 30.77 1.75
CA LEU A 5 8.16 31.32 1.97
C LEU A 5 7.11 30.59 1.12
N LYS A 6 5.94 30.30 1.71
CA LYS A 6 4.76 29.78 1.00
C LYS A 6 4.39 30.71 -0.16
N LEU A 7 3.84 30.14 -1.24
CA LEU A 7 3.45 30.91 -2.44
C LEU A 7 2.56 32.12 -2.10
N ARG A 8 1.58 31.92 -1.21
CA ARG A 8 0.72 32.98 -0.68
C ARG A 8 1.51 34.13 -0.06
N SER A 9 2.53 33.84 0.75
CA SER A 9 3.37 34.85 1.40
C SER A 9 4.23 35.60 0.40
N ARG A 10 4.73 34.93 -0.64
CA ARG A 10 5.50 35.57 -1.72
C ARG A 10 4.64 36.53 -2.55
N LEU A 11 3.40 36.14 -2.87
CA LEU A 11 2.44 37.00 -3.54
C LEU A 11 2.15 38.25 -2.71
N TRP A 12 1.85 38.09 -1.42
CA TRP A 12 1.61 39.21 -0.51
C TRP A 12 2.80 40.16 -0.40
N LEU A 13 4.02 39.63 -0.24
CA LEU A 13 5.23 40.45 -0.18
C LEU A 13 5.50 41.21 -1.48
N GLY A 14 5.30 40.58 -2.65
CA GLY A 14 5.50 41.23 -3.94
C GLY A 14 4.57 42.42 -4.15
N TYR A 15 3.26 42.24 -3.90
CA TYR A 15 2.28 43.33 -4.05
C TYR A 15 2.39 44.39 -2.94
N ALA A 16 2.73 44.00 -1.71
CA ALA A 16 2.89 44.95 -0.61
C ALA A 16 4.00 45.97 -0.88
N VAL A 17 5.11 45.56 -1.50
CA VAL A 17 6.20 46.48 -1.88
C VAL A 17 5.69 47.56 -2.84
N SER A 18 4.94 47.18 -3.88
CA SER A 18 4.36 48.13 -4.83
C SER A 18 3.36 49.09 -4.17
N VAL A 19 2.54 48.60 -3.24
CA VAL A 19 1.55 49.42 -2.51
C VAL A 19 2.25 50.42 -1.58
N VAL A 20 3.27 49.98 -0.83
CA VAL A 20 4.03 50.87 0.07
C VAL A 20 4.75 51.97 -0.72
N LEU A 21 5.38 51.61 -1.84
CA LEU A 21 6.03 52.60 -2.72
C LEU A 21 5.02 53.59 -3.31
N PHE A 22 3.81 53.15 -3.66
CA PHE A 22 2.74 54.03 -4.14
C PHE A 22 2.25 55.01 -3.06
N LEU A 23 2.14 54.56 -1.81
CA LEU A 23 1.76 55.44 -0.69
C LEU A 23 2.82 56.51 -0.42
N ILE A 24 4.11 56.15 -0.48
CA ILE A 24 5.22 57.10 -0.34
C ILE A 24 5.17 58.15 -1.44
N LEU A 25 4.97 57.74 -2.71
CA LEU A 25 4.80 58.65 -3.85
C LEU A 25 3.65 59.64 -3.63
N THR A 26 2.50 59.13 -3.19
CA THR A 26 1.31 59.96 -2.94
C THR A 26 1.61 61.03 -1.88
N ALA A 27 2.34 60.68 -0.82
CA ALA A 27 2.73 61.62 0.23
C ALA A 27 3.72 62.71 -0.28
N VAL A 28 4.71 62.33 -1.09
CA VAL A 28 5.70 63.28 -1.66
C VAL A 28 5.03 64.25 -2.63
N VAL A 29 4.19 63.75 -3.54
CA VAL A 29 3.43 64.57 -4.49
C VAL A 29 2.48 65.51 -3.75
N TYR A 30 1.80 65.02 -2.71
CA TYR A 30 0.91 65.85 -1.92
C TYR A 30 1.65 67.00 -1.20
N GLY A 31 2.77 66.71 -0.54
CA GLY A 31 3.56 67.72 0.16
C GLY A 31 4.12 68.80 -0.77
N THR A 32 4.69 68.39 -1.90
CA THR A 32 5.25 69.33 -2.90
C THR A 32 4.17 70.12 -3.65
N SER A 33 2.99 69.54 -3.88
CA SER A 33 1.84 70.25 -4.46
C SER A 33 1.34 71.37 -3.55
N ASN A 34 1.24 71.12 -2.24
CA ASN A 34 0.87 72.16 -1.27
C ASN A 34 1.88 73.31 -1.27
N GLN A 35 3.18 73.01 -1.36
CA GLN A 35 4.22 74.04 -1.41
C GLN A 35 4.10 74.92 -2.67
N VAL A 36 3.78 74.33 -3.83
CA VAL A 36 3.53 75.08 -5.08
C VAL A 36 2.28 75.95 -4.97
N LEU A 37 1.22 75.48 -4.31
CA LEU A 37 -0.01 76.24 -4.11
C LEU A 37 0.25 77.51 -3.29
N ASP A 38 1.09 77.42 -2.26
CA ASP A 38 1.43 78.57 -1.43
C ASP A 38 2.30 79.59 -2.18
N THR A 39 3.29 79.15 -2.96
CA THR A 39 4.08 80.06 -3.82
C THR A 39 3.22 80.76 -4.88
N LEU A 40 2.20 80.07 -5.43
CA LEU A 40 1.27 80.68 -6.39
C LEU A 40 0.41 81.79 -5.78
N LYS A 41 -0.02 81.63 -4.52
CA LYS A 41 -0.75 82.68 -3.80
C LYS A 41 0.11 83.93 -3.59
N GLU A 42 1.40 83.75 -3.30
CA GLU A 42 2.34 84.87 -3.17
C GLU A 42 2.56 85.60 -4.51
N VAL A 43 2.68 84.86 -5.62
CA VAL A 43 2.75 85.44 -6.97
C VAL A 43 1.53 86.30 -7.28
N ASP A 44 0.31 85.83 -6.96
CA ASP A 44 -0.94 86.56 -7.18
C ASP A 44 -1.05 87.82 -6.29
N ARG A 45 -0.63 87.71 -5.02
CA ARG A 45 -0.55 88.83 -4.08
C ARG A 45 0.36 89.94 -4.62
N VAL A 46 1.60 89.61 -4.97
CA VAL A 46 2.58 90.60 -5.47
C VAL A 46 2.12 91.25 -6.78
N GLN A 47 1.46 90.50 -7.68
CA GLN A 47 0.85 91.11 -8.87
C GLN A 47 -0.24 92.13 -8.54
N THR A 48 -1.08 91.84 -7.56
CA THR A 48 -2.15 92.75 -7.12
C THR A 48 -1.56 94.01 -6.48
N VAL A 49 -0.52 93.88 -5.67
CA VAL A 49 0.19 95.03 -5.06
C VAL A 49 0.76 95.96 -6.14
N ILE A 50 1.45 95.41 -7.16
CA ILE A 50 1.97 96.20 -8.28
C ILE A 50 0.85 96.96 -9.01
N LEU A 51 -0.32 96.34 -9.21
CA LEU A 51 -1.46 96.98 -9.87
C LEU A 51 -1.99 98.16 -9.04
N ASP A 52 -2.13 97.98 -7.73
CA ASP A 52 -2.67 99.01 -6.85
C ASP A 52 -1.70 100.19 -6.66
N VAL A 53 -0.38 99.98 -6.61
CA VAL A 53 0.63 101.06 -6.64
C VAL A 53 0.47 101.94 -7.88
N ASN A 54 0.27 101.32 -9.04
CA ASN A 54 0.09 102.06 -10.29
C ASN A 54 -1.19 102.91 -10.26
N LYS A 55 -2.27 102.42 -9.63
CA LYS A 55 -3.50 103.21 -9.45
C LYS A 55 -3.29 104.39 -8.50
N VAL A 56 -2.60 104.17 -7.38
CA VAL A 56 -2.22 105.25 -6.42
C VAL A 56 -1.48 106.36 -7.17
N THR A 57 -0.49 106.01 -7.99
CA THR A 57 0.27 107.01 -8.78
C THR A 57 -0.64 107.77 -9.73
N LEU A 58 -1.47 107.05 -10.50
CA LEU A 58 -2.40 107.64 -11.46
C LEU A 58 -3.41 108.59 -10.81
N ASP A 59 -3.95 108.22 -9.64
CA ASP A 59 -4.91 109.06 -8.93
C ASP A 59 -4.22 110.25 -8.25
N GLY A 60 -2.96 110.12 -7.85
CA GLY A 60 -2.15 111.25 -7.36
C GLY A 60 -1.91 112.29 -8.45
N GLU A 61 -1.59 111.86 -9.68
CA GLU A 61 -1.49 112.75 -10.83
C GLU A 61 -2.82 113.45 -11.15
N LYS A 62 -3.95 112.74 -11.05
CA LYS A 62 -5.28 113.34 -11.23
C LYS A 62 -5.57 114.37 -10.16
N MET A 63 -5.24 114.11 -8.90
CA MET A 63 -5.37 115.09 -7.82
C MET A 63 -4.64 116.39 -8.19
N VAL A 64 -3.36 116.32 -8.55
CA VAL A 64 -2.61 117.53 -8.92
C VAL A 64 -3.18 118.21 -10.15
N ARG A 65 -3.57 117.45 -11.17
CA ARG A 65 -4.12 117.97 -12.42
C ARG A 65 -5.45 118.70 -12.21
N SER A 66 -6.38 118.09 -11.47
CA SER A 66 -7.67 118.71 -11.16
C SER A 66 -7.48 119.90 -10.21
N PHE A 67 -6.62 119.80 -9.20
CA PHE A 67 -6.27 120.93 -8.33
C PHE A 67 -5.66 122.11 -9.12
N SER A 68 -4.77 121.84 -10.06
CA SER A 68 -4.16 122.85 -10.95
C SER A 68 -5.19 123.44 -11.92
N GLY A 69 -6.08 122.60 -12.47
CA GLY A 69 -7.16 123.02 -13.38
C GLY A 69 -8.14 123.98 -12.71
N TYR A 70 -8.45 123.75 -11.42
CA TYR A 70 -9.27 124.66 -10.64
C TYR A 70 -8.65 126.07 -10.56
N LEU A 71 -7.37 126.19 -10.24
CA LEU A 71 -6.71 127.49 -10.11
C LEU A 71 -6.51 128.21 -11.45
N ALA A 72 -6.43 127.46 -12.55
CA ALA A 72 -6.29 128.02 -13.89
C ALA A 72 -7.61 128.55 -14.47
N VAL A 73 -8.72 127.82 -14.29
CA VAL A 73 -10.01 128.08 -14.98
C VAL A 73 -11.12 128.53 -14.03
N GLN A 74 -10.93 128.35 -12.71
CA GLN A 74 -11.86 128.76 -11.65
C GLN A 74 -13.24 128.06 -11.72
N ASN A 75 -13.27 126.82 -12.19
CA ASN A 75 -14.49 126.01 -12.28
C ASN A 75 -14.57 125.00 -11.13
N GLU A 76 -15.63 125.06 -10.33
CA GLU A 76 -15.87 124.14 -9.19
C GLU A 76 -15.86 122.64 -9.57
N MET A 77 -16.13 122.30 -10.84
CA MET A 77 -16.04 120.92 -11.34
C MET A 77 -14.66 120.30 -11.06
N PHE A 78 -13.59 121.09 -11.17
CA PHE A 78 -12.23 120.62 -10.89
C PHE A 78 -11.99 120.30 -9.40
N ILE A 79 -12.71 120.94 -8.48
CA ILE A 79 -12.67 120.59 -7.04
C ILE A 79 -13.40 119.27 -6.80
N GLN A 80 -14.52 119.03 -7.50
CA GLN A 80 -15.21 117.75 -7.42
C GLN A 80 -14.34 116.60 -7.95
N GLU A 81 -13.64 116.82 -9.07
CA GLU A 81 -12.69 115.84 -9.62
C GLU A 81 -11.48 115.62 -8.70
N TYR A 82 -10.94 116.68 -8.07
CA TYR A 82 -9.89 116.57 -7.05
C TYR A 82 -10.33 115.69 -5.88
N ASN A 83 -11.52 115.97 -5.31
CA ASN A 83 -12.06 115.21 -4.19
C ASN A 83 -12.33 113.74 -4.57
N ALA A 84 -12.83 113.49 -5.79
CA ALA A 84 -13.03 112.15 -6.30
C ALA A 84 -11.69 111.40 -6.47
N ALA A 85 -10.66 112.06 -7.01
CA ALA A 85 -9.33 111.48 -7.15
C ALA A 85 -8.67 111.24 -5.79
N SER A 86 -8.82 112.16 -4.82
CA SER A 86 -8.33 112.01 -3.45
C SER A 86 -8.99 110.84 -2.72
N ASN A 87 -10.31 110.68 -2.86
CA ASN A 87 -11.03 109.55 -2.28
C ASN A 87 -10.62 108.21 -2.90
N LYS A 88 -10.36 108.17 -4.22
CA LYS A 88 -9.86 106.96 -4.88
C LYS A 88 -8.42 106.64 -4.48
N PHE A 89 -7.55 107.65 -4.40
CA PHE A 89 -6.20 107.51 -3.88
C PHE A 89 -6.21 106.91 -2.47
N GLU A 90 -7.09 107.40 -1.59
CA GLU A 90 -7.27 106.85 -0.24
C GLU A 90 -7.78 105.40 -0.23
N ALA A 91 -8.69 105.06 -1.14
CA ALA A 91 -9.20 103.70 -1.28
C ALA A 91 -8.12 102.72 -1.76
N ASP A 92 -7.31 103.14 -2.74
CA ASP A 92 -6.22 102.33 -3.28
C ASP A 92 -5.09 102.17 -2.25
N LEU A 93 -4.79 103.19 -1.44
CA LEU A 93 -3.87 103.06 -0.31
C LEU A 93 -4.35 102.05 0.73
N LYS A 94 -5.66 102.04 1.06
CA LYS A 94 -6.25 101.04 1.97
C LYS A 94 -6.24 99.63 1.37
N SER A 95 -6.36 99.50 0.05
CA SER A 95 -6.19 98.23 -0.64
C SER A 95 -4.74 97.74 -0.52
N LEU A 96 -3.78 98.63 -0.79
CA LEU A 96 -2.34 98.35 -0.63
C LEU A 96 -2.01 97.88 0.78
N ASP A 97 -2.54 98.56 1.80
CA ASP A 97 -2.30 98.25 3.22
C ASP A 97 -2.72 96.83 3.60
N ARG A 98 -3.80 96.31 3.00
CA ARG A 98 -4.27 94.94 3.24
C ARG A 98 -3.43 93.88 2.56
N LEU A 99 -2.76 94.23 1.46
CA LEU A 99 -1.97 93.31 0.64
C LEU A 99 -0.49 93.29 1.06
N ILE A 100 -0.02 94.35 1.71
CA ILE A 100 1.35 94.48 2.18
C ILE A 100 1.56 93.67 3.46
N ILE A 101 2.48 92.72 3.37
CA ILE A 101 2.91 91.88 4.50
C ILE A 101 4.40 92.10 4.78
N VAL A 102 5.15 92.64 3.81
CA VAL A 102 6.60 92.85 3.91
C VAL A 102 6.88 94.18 4.65
N PRO A 103 7.71 94.18 5.70
CA PRO A 103 8.01 95.39 6.47
C PRO A 103 8.51 96.57 5.62
N GLU A 104 9.34 96.31 4.62
CA GLU A 104 9.90 97.32 3.73
C GLU A 104 8.84 97.96 2.80
N GLN A 105 7.85 97.17 2.35
CA GLN A 105 6.70 97.67 1.58
C GLN A 105 5.83 98.58 2.45
N LYS A 106 5.66 98.23 3.73
CA LYS A 106 4.87 99.00 4.68
C LYS A 106 5.48 100.37 4.93
N GLU A 107 6.80 100.43 5.11
CA GLU A 107 7.53 101.70 5.26
C GLU A 107 7.34 102.63 4.05
N ARG A 108 7.32 102.08 2.82
CA ARG A 108 7.09 102.88 1.59
C ARG A 108 5.65 103.35 1.49
N LEU A 109 4.69 102.50 1.81
CA LEU A 109 3.28 102.90 1.88
C LEU A 109 3.08 104.05 2.88
N ASP A 110 3.71 103.96 4.06
CA ASP A 110 3.63 105.00 5.08
C ASP A 110 4.22 106.34 4.58
N LYS A 111 5.31 106.30 3.78
CA LYS A 111 5.87 107.50 3.11
C LYS A 111 4.91 108.06 2.07
N ILE A 112 4.26 107.23 1.26
CA ILE A 112 3.25 107.66 0.28
C ILE A 112 2.07 108.34 0.98
N MET A 113 1.60 107.77 2.09
CA MET A 113 0.55 108.37 2.93
C MET A 113 0.96 109.73 3.48
N ALA A 114 2.19 109.85 4.00
CA ALA A 114 2.71 111.12 4.50
C ALA A 114 2.79 112.19 3.39
N VAL A 115 3.25 111.82 2.20
CA VAL A 115 3.33 112.71 1.03
C VAL A 115 1.94 113.17 0.60
N LYS A 116 0.95 112.27 0.56
CA LYS A 116 -0.46 112.61 0.28
C LYS A 116 -1.06 113.53 1.32
N ASN A 117 -0.87 113.25 2.62
CA ASN A 117 -1.42 114.09 3.68
C ASN A 117 -0.82 115.50 3.66
N ASN A 118 0.48 115.63 3.38
CA ASN A 118 1.13 116.93 3.22
C ASN A 118 0.58 117.70 2.02
N PHE A 119 0.40 117.04 0.87
CA PHE A 119 -0.17 117.66 -0.32
C PHE A 119 -1.64 118.04 -0.14
N GLN A 120 -2.43 117.20 0.52
CA GLN A 120 -3.81 117.50 0.84
C GLN A 120 -3.91 118.72 1.76
N SER A 121 -3.09 118.80 2.81
CA SER A 121 -3.06 119.99 3.68
C SER A 121 -2.64 121.27 2.93
N PHE A 122 -1.73 121.14 1.97
CA PHE A 122 -1.36 122.26 1.08
C PHE A 122 -2.52 122.66 0.16
N ALA A 123 -3.16 121.68 -0.50
CA ALA A 123 -4.28 121.92 -1.39
C ALA A 123 -5.47 122.53 -0.64
N ASP A 124 -5.82 122.01 0.54
CA ASP A 124 -6.91 122.52 1.37
C ASP A 124 -6.68 123.98 1.77
N LYS A 125 -5.45 124.37 2.14
CA LYS A 125 -5.09 125.77 2.43
C LYS A 125 -5.23 126.69 1.22
N VAL A 126 -4.81 126.23 0.05
CA VAL A 126 -4.92 127.01 -1.20
C VAL A 126 -6.38 127.13 -1.64
N ILE A 127 -7.16 126.05 -1.53
CA ILE A 127 -8.61 126.04 -1.80
C ILE A 127 -9.33 126.98 -0.82
N GLU A 128 -8.95 126.99 0.46
CA GLU A 128 -9.53 127.87 1.48
C GLU A 128 -9.23 129.35 1.21
N LEU A 129 -7.99 129.70 0.87
CA LEU A 129 -7.59 131.06 0.47
C LEU A 129 -8.32 131.53 -0.80
N ALA A 130 -8.53 130.62 -1.77
CA ALA A 130 -9.20 130.93 -3.03
C ALA A 130 -10.73 131.05 -2.90
N LEU A 131 -11.39 130.14 -2.17
CA LEU A 131 -12.86 130.07 -2.06
C LEU A 131 -13.45 130.86 -0.89
N LYS A 132 -12.82 130.84 0.29
CA LYS A 132 -13.42 131.41 1.52
C LYS A 132 -12.96 132.83 1.82
N GLU A 133 -11.69 133.13 1.57
CA GLU A 133 -11.12 134.45 1.90
C GLU A 133 -11.12 135.44 0.71
N GLY A 134 -11.43 134.98 -0.51
CA GLY A 134 -11.44 135.80 -1.72
C GLY A 134 -10.05 136.32 -2.14
N LYS A 135 -8.96 135.82 -1.53
CA LYS A 135 -7.57 136.26 -1.75
C LYS A 135 -6.92 135.46 -2.88
N GLN A 136 -7.46 135.61 -4.07
CA GLN A 136 -7.10 134.77 -5.21
C GLN A 136 -5.65 134.96 -5.68
N THR A 137 -5.11 136.17 -5.57
CA THR A 137 -3.71 136.45 -5.92
C THR A 137 -2.74 135.75 -4.96
N GLU A 138 -3.04 135.71 -3.66
CA GLU A 138 -2.24 134.98 -2.66
C GLU A 138 -2.33 133.46 -2.84
N ALA A 139 -3.51 132.94 -3.18
CA ALA A 139 -3.68 131.51 -3.48
C ALA A 139 -2.85 131.07 -4.71
N ILE A 140 -2.82 131.90 -5.77
CA ILE A 140 -2.01 131.63 -6.97
C ILE A 140 -0.51 131.72 -6.65
N ASP A 141 -0.07 132.67 -5.82
CA ASP A 141 1.34 132.80 -5.47
C ASP A 141 1.83 131.65 -4.57
N LEU A 142 0.98 131.21 -3.64
CA LEU A 142 1.23 130.00 -2.84
C LEU A 142 1.23 128.74 -3.72
N PHE A 143 0.38 128.67 -4.74
CA PHE A 143 0.35 127.57 -5.72
C PHE A 143 1.58 127.53 -6.63
N LYS A 144 2.16 128.68 -6.97
CA LYS A 144 3.42 128.77 -7.76
C LYS A 144 4.63 128.19 -7.01
N THR A 145 4.50 127.84 -5.74
CA THR A 145 5.52 127.06 -5.03
C THR A 145 5.68 125.68 -5.68
N LYS A 146 6.87 125.09 -5.56
CA LYS A 146 7.19 123.78 -6.16
C LYS A 146 6.42 122.59 -5.53
N ALA A 147 5.43 122.82 -4.67
CA ALA A 147 4.72 121.79 -3.92
C ALA A 147 4.01 120.75 -4.81
N ASN A 148 3.41 121.16 -5.93
CA ASN A 148 2.77 120.23 -6.88
C ASN A 148 3.79 119.30 -7.54
N GLN A 149 4.91 119.87 -8.00
CA GLN A 149 6.00 119.11 -8.62
C GLN A 149 6.62 118.16 -7.59
N GLU A 150 6.87 118.63 -6.37
CA GLU A 150 7.40 117.78 -5.31
C GLU A 150 6.47 116.63 -4.92
N PHE A 151 5.14 116.83 -4.95
CA PHE A 151 4.19 115.76 -4.68
C PHE A 151 4.23 114.70 -5.79
N ILE A 152 4.15 115.10 -7.06
CA ILE A 152 4.25 114.16 -8.19
C ILE A 152 5.58 113.43 -8.15
N ASP A 153 6.71 114.15 -8.04
CA ASP A 153 8.05 113.55 -8.04
C ASP A 153 8.23 112.56 -6.88
N LYS A 154 7.72 112.87 -5.69
CA LYS A 154 7.80 111.97 -4.52
C LYS A 154 6.90 110.75 -4.67
N ILE A 155 5.67 110.91 -5.15
CA ILE A 155 4.75 109.80 -5.41
C ILE A 155 5.29 108.90 -6.51
N GLU A 156 5.70 109.47 -7.63
CA GLU A 156 6.25 108.72 -8.77
C GLU A 156 7.51 107.96 -8.36
N ARG A 157 8.43 108.59 -7.62
CA ARG A 157 9.63 107.91 -7.14
C ARG A 157 9.32 106.79 -6.15
N LEU A 158 8.48 107.03 -5.15
CA LEU A 158 8.12 106.00 -4.17
C LEU A 158 7.36 104.83 -4.81
N SER A 159 6.47 105.12 -5.76
CA SER A 159 5.74 104.11 -6.53
C SER A 159 6.64 103.34 -7.50
N GLN A 160 7.62 104.00 -8.14
CA GLN A 160 8.63 103.32 -8.96
C GLN A 160 9.52 102.40 -8.13
N ASP A 161 9.96 102.85 -6.95
CA ASP A 161 10.72 102.01 -6.01
C ASP A 161 9.88 100.79 -5.59
N PHE A 162 8.58 100.98 -5.35
CA PHE A 162 7.61 99.92 -5.08
C PHE A 162 7.52 98.93 -6.27
N TYR A 163 7.33 99.45 -7.48
CA TYR A 163 7.22 98.67 -8.71
C TYR A 163 8.47 97.83 -8.99
N VAL A 164 9.67 98.41 -8.86
CA VAL A 164 10.92 97.73 -9.19
C VAL A 164 11.16 96.56 -8.23
N VAL A 165 11.01 96.78 -6.92
CA VAL A 165 11.27 95.74 -5.91
C VAL A 165 10.26 94.61 -6.01
N ASP A 166 8.97 94.93 -6.14
CA ASP A 166 7.94 93.89 -6.26
C ASP A 166 8.03 93.14 -7.58
N LYS A 167 8.45 93.79 -8.66
CA LYS A 167 8.71 93.10 -9.93
C LYS A 167 9.91 92.16 -9.83
N THR A 168 10.95 92.52 -9.07
CA THR A 168 12.07 91.60 -8.80
C THR A 168 11.64 90.42 -7.95
N LEU A 169 10.87 90.66 -6.88
CA LEU A 169 10.31 89.61 -6.02
C LEU A 169 9.41 88.67 -6.82
N LEU A 170 8.53 89.21 -7.66
CA LEU A 170 7.65 88.43 -8.54
C LEU A 170 8.44 87.55 -9.53
N ALA A 171 9.56 88.06 -10.05
CA ALA A 171 10.42 87.28 -10.96
C ALA A 171 11.13 86.13 -10.23
N GLU A 172 11.53 86.34 -8.98
CA GLU A 172 12.15 85.34 -8.12
C GLU A 172 11.15 84.25 -7.72
N GLU A 173 9.97 84.65 -7.22
CA GLU A 173 8.86 83.74 -6.85
C GLU A 173 8.38 82.89 -8.03
N LYS A 174 8.25 83.50 -9.23
CA LYS A 174 7.90 82.75 -10.47
C LYS A 174 8.98 81.75 -10.86
N LYS A 175 10.27 82.10 -10.67
CA LYS A 175 11.39 81.21 -10.97
C LYS A 175 11.43 80.03 -10.00
N GLU A 176 11.19 80.28 -8.72
CA GLU A 176 11.10 79.23 -7.69
C GLU A 176 9.92 78.29 -7.95
N THR A 177 8.73 78.85 -8.22
CA THR A 177 7.54 78.06 -8.61
C THR A 177 7.82 77.15 -9.80
N LYS A 178 8.46 77.68 -10.86
CA LYS A 178 8.81 76.89 -12.05
C LYS A 178 9.80 75.78 -11.74
N LYS A 179 10.79 76.03 -10.88
CA LYS A 179 11.75 75.01 -10.43
C LYS A 179 11.04 73.89 -9.66
N ASN A 180 10.15 74.25 -8.72
CA ASN A 180 9.40 73.28 -7.91
C ASN A 180 8.43 72.45 -8.78
N LEU A 181 7.78 73.05 -9.77
CA LEU A 181 6.94 72.34 -10.74
C LEU A 181 7.74 71.34 -11.61
N ILE A 182 8.94 71.73 -12.06
CA ILE A 182 9.81 70.83 -12.84
C ILE A 182 10.29 69.67 -11.98
N LEU A 183 10.73 69.93 -10.74
CA LEU A 183 11.12 68.88 -9.79
C LEU A 183 9.95 67.92 -9.51
N LEU A 184 8.75 68.44 -9.24
CA LEU A 184 7.54 67.64 -9.05
C LEU A 184 7.25 66.74 -10.25
N ARG A 185 7.33 67.27 -11.48
CA ARG A 185 7.13 66.49 -12.70
C ARG A 185 8.14 65.34 -12.84
N TRP A 186 9.41 65.60 -12.55
CA TRP A 186 10.45 64.57 -12.64
C TRP A 186 10.31 63.51 -11.56
N CYS A 187 10.04 63.90 -10.30
CA CYS A 187 9.78 62.96 -9.20
C CYS A 187 8.60 62.03 -9.53
N ALA A 188 7.47 62.59 -9.95
CA ALA A 188 6.29 61.80 -10.32
C ALA A 188 6.55 60.85 -11.50
N SER A 189 7.31 61.28 -12.51
CA SER A 189 7.57 60.47 -13.70
C SER A 189 8.56 59.32 -13.42
N ILE A 190 9.67 59.59 -12.71
CA ILE A 190 10.70 58.59 -12.43
C ILE A 190 10.15 57.52 -11.48
N GLU A 191 9.45 57.91 -10.42
CA GLU A 191 8.87 56.97 -9.46
C GLU A 191 7.74 56.14 -10.08
N GLY A 192 6.90 56.74 -10.94
CA GLY A 192 5.86 56.00 -11.67
C GLY A 192 6.44 54.90 -12.57
N ILE A 193 7.50 55.20 -13.31
CA ILE A 193 8.20 54.19 -14.14
C ILE A 193 8.83 53.11 -13.23
N PHE A 194 9.46 53.51 -12.13
CA PHE A 194 10.09 52.58 -11.20
C PHE A 194 9.09 51.60 -10.57
N LEU A 195 7.91 52.08 -10.18
CA LEU A 195 6.80 51.26 -9.68
C LEU A 195 6.34 50.22 -10.71
N ILE A 196 6.15 50.63 -11.96
CA ILE A 196 5.73 49.72 -13.04
C ILE A 196 6.79 48.65 -13.27
N VAL A 197 8.07 49.03 -13.35
CA VAL A 197 9.19 48.11 -13.57
C VAL A 197 9.29 47.09 -12.44
N ILE A 198 9.27 47.53 -11.18
CA ILE A 198 9.29 46.62 -10.03
C ILE A 198 8.11 45.66 -10.07
N SER A 199 6.89 46.17 -10.30
CA SER A 199 5.67 45.36 -10.35
C SER A 199 5.74 44.31 -11.46
N ILE A 200 6.26 44.66 -12.64
CA ILE A 200 6.45 43.72 -13.76
C ILE A 200 7.49 42.66 -13.38
N ILE A 201 8.64 43.04 -12.84
CA ILE A 201 9.71 42.10 -12.44
C ILE A 201 9.21 41.11 -11.38
N THR A 202 8.52 41.60 -10.35
CA THR A 202 7.95 40.73 -9.30
C THR A 202 6.90 39.80 -9.89
N THR A 203 6.05 40.28 -10.81
CA THR A 203 5.01 39.47 -11.45
C THR A 203 5.61 38.37 -12.32
N ILE A 204 6.57 38.70 -13.19
CA ILE A 204 7.27 37.74 -14.05
C ILE A 204 7.98 36.67 -13.20
N THR A 205 8.64 37.08 -12.13
CA THR A 205 9.39 36.15 -11.26
C THR A 205 8.46 35.20 -10.50
N ILE A 206 7.32 35.70 -10.01
CA ILE A 206 6.34 34.87 -9.30
C ILE A 206 5.66 33.89 -10.27
N ILE A 207 5.22 34.38 -11.44
CA ILE A 207 4.59 33.54 -12.47
C ILE A 207 5.56 32.45 -12.93
N GLY A 208 6.76 32.82 -13.40
CA GLY A 208 7.71 31.86 -13.94
C GLY A 208 8.12 30.76 -12.95
N ASN A 209 8.29 31.10 -11.66
CA ASN A 209 8.61 30.11 -10.64
C ASN A 209 7.41 29.21 -10.28
N THR A 210 6.18 29.74 -10.36
CA THR A 210 4.97 28.97 -10.07
C THR A 210 4.64 28.02 -11.22
N THR A 211 4.70 28.51 -12.46
CA THR A 211 4.55 27.72 -13.69
C THR A 211 5.52 26.54 -13.71
N LYS A 212 6.82 26.77 -13.45
CA LYS A 212 7.81 25.68 -13.39
C LYS A 212 7.49 24.62 -12.34
N LYS A 213 7.06 25.03 -11.14
CA LYS A 213 6.69 24.08 -10.07
C LYS A 213 5.44 23.30 -10.42
N LEU A 214 4.44 23.95 -11.00
CA LEU A 214 3.22 23.28 -11.45
C LEU A 214 3.53 22.27 -12.56
N GLN A 215 4.42 22.60 -13.50
CA GLN A 215 4.82 21.69 -14.57
C GLN A 215 5.50 20.41 -14.03
N VAL A 216 6.43 20.55 -13.08
CA VAL A 216 7.04 19.39 -12.39
C VAL A 216 5.99 18.52 -11.69
N ILE A 217 4.98 19.13 -11.06
CA ILE A 217 3.88 18.40 -10.42
C ILE A 217 3.03 17.67 -11.48
N THR A 218 2.67 18.33 -12.57
CA THR A 218 1.92 17.75 -13.69
C THR A 218 2.64 16.56 -14.31
N ASP A 219 3.96 16.65 -14.52
CA ASP A 219 4.79 15.56 -15.03
C ASP A 219 4.88 14.41 -14.02
N SER A 220 5.03 14.73 -12.72
CA SER A 220 5.02 13.72 -11.66
C SER A 220 3.68 12.99 -11.58
N ILE A 221 2.56 13.70 -11.73
CA ILE A 221 1.22 13.09 -11.78
C ILE A 221 1.09 12.17 -13.00
N ALA A 222 1.61 12.58 -14.17
CA ALA A 222 1.59 11.73 -15.37
C ALA A 222 2.34 10.41 -15.17
N ASN A 223 3.54 10.49 -14.60
CA ASN A 223 4.37 9.31 -14.35
C ASN A 223 3.71 8.37 -13.35
N VAL A 224 3.23 8.89 -12.21
CA VAL A 224 2.53 8.11 -11.19
C VAL A 224 1.25 7.48 -11.74
N SER A 225 0.43 8.22 -12.51
CA SER A 225 -0.76 7.64 -13.15
C SER A 225 -0.42 6.48 -14.09
N THR A 226 0.64 6.61 -14.88
CA THR A 226 1.07 5.55 -15.81
C THR A 226 1.54 4.31 -15.06
N GLU A 227 2.30 4.50 -13.98
CA GLU A 227 2.75 3.41 -13.12
C GLU A 227 1.56 2.69 -12.46
N ILE A 228 0.61 3.44 -11.88
CA ILE A 228 -0.58 2.83 -11.26
C ILE A 228 -1.43 2.10 -12.32
N TYR A 229 -1.59 2.63 -13.54
CA TYR A 229 -2.26 1.90 -14.63
C TYR A 229 -1.57 0.57 -14.97
N ALA A 230 -0.24 0.55 -15.01
CA ALA A 230 0.51 -0.69 -15.24
C ALA A 230 0.29 -1.68 -14.09
N THR A 231 0.28 -1.20 -12.84
CA THR A 231 -0.01 -2.01 -11.66
C THR A 231 -1.43 -2.58 -11.68
N ILE A 232 -2.44 -1.78 -12.02
CA ILE A 232 -3.84 -2.25 -12.15
C ILE A 232 -3.95 -3.36 -13.18
N ASN A 233 -3.41 -3.16 -14.39
CA ASN A 233 -3.44 -4.18 -15.43
C ASN A 233 -2.72 -5.47 -15.00
N GLN A 234 -1.63 -5.34 -14.24
CA GLN A 234 -0.95 -6.48 -13.67
C GLN A 234 -1.81 -7.19 -12.62
N GLN A 235 -2.45 -6.43 -11.72
CA GLN A 235 -3.32 -6.95 -10.67
C GLN A 235 -4.54 -7.67 -11.28
N GLU A 236 -5.15 -7.14 -12.34
CA GLU A 236 -6.25 -7.80 -13.05
C GLU A 236 -5.82 -9.17 -13.58
N ARG A 237 -4.67 -9.23 -14.28
CA ARG A 237 -4.13 -10.50 -14.79
C ARG A 237 -3.84 -11.49 -13.67
N THR A 238 -3.19 -11.05 -12.59
CA THR A 238 -2.88 -11.91 -11.44
C THR A 238 -4.16 -12.38 -10.74
N THR A 239 -5.18 -11.53 -10.62
CA THR A 239 -6.47 -11.90 -10.02
C THR A 239 -7.20 -12.93 -10.87
N ALA A 240 -7.20 -12.78 -12.20
CA ALA A 240 -7.76 -13.77 -13.12
C ALA A 240 -7.01 -15.11 -13.05
N GLN A 241 -5.68 -15.08 -12.99
CA GLN A 241 -4.87 -16.29 -12.80
C GLN A 241 -5.17 -16.97 -11.46
N GLN A 242 -5.30 -16.20 -10.39
CA GLN A 242 -5.64 -16.71 -9.06
C GLN A 242 -7.02 -17.37 -9.05
N ALA A 243 -8.03 -16.76 -9.67
CA ALA A 243 -9.36 -17.35 -9.81
C ALA A 243 -9.31 -18.70 -10.57
N SER A 244 -8.52 -18.78 -11.64
CA SER A 244 -8.32 -20.05 -12.37
C SER A 244 -7.64 -21.11 -11.49
N ALA A 245 -6.57 -20.73 -10.77
CA ALA A 245 -5.84 -21.63 -9.90
C ALA A 245 -6.71 -22.15 -8.74
N VAL A 246 -7.57 -21.30 -8.18
CA VAL A 246 -8.54 -21.68 -7.14
C VAL A 246 -9.55 -22.69 -7.69
N ASN A 247 -10.09 -22.50 -8.90
CA ASN A 247 -11.01 -23.45 -9.52
C ASN A 247 -10.35 -24.81 -9.80
N GLU A 248 -9.13 -24.81 -10.32
CA GLU A 248 -8.35 -26.03 -10.58
C GLU A 248 -8.04 -26.78 -9.28
N THR A 249 -7.62 -26.05 -8.25
CA THR A 249 -7.34 -26.63 -6.93
C THR A 249 -8.61 -27.18 -6.29
N THR A 250 -9.74 -26.48 -6.41
CA THR A 250 -11.05 -26.96 -5.91
C THR A 250 -11.46 -28.27 -6.60
N THR A 251 -11.32 -28.35 -7.91
CA THR A 251 -11.59 -29.59 -8.67
C THR A 251 -10.69 -30.74 -8.21
N THR A 252 -9.41 -30.45 -7.98
CA THR A 252 -8.45 -31.43 -7.46
C THR A 252 -8.82 -31.91 -6.05
N MET A 253 -9.31 -31.00 -5.19
CA MET A 253 -9.79 -31.34 -3.85
C MET A 253 -11.02 -32.24 -3.90
N GLU A 254 -11.98 -31.99 -4.81
CA GLU A 254 -13.14 -32.87 -5.00
C GLU A 254 -12.72 -34.28 -5.41
N GLN A 255 -11.77 -34.39 -6.35
CA GLN A 255 -11.21 -35.68 -6.76
C GLN A 255 -10.48 -36.38 -5.59
N LEU A 256 -9.73 -35.62 -4.80
CA LEU A 256 -9.02 -36.16 -3.64
C LEU A 256 -10.00 -36.62 -2.54
N ALA A 257 -11.12 -35.91 -2.34
CA ALA A 257 -12.16 -36.31 -1.41
C ALA A 257 -12.80 -37.63 -1.83
N ALA A 258 -13.15 -37.76 -3.11
CA ALA A 258 -13.68 -39.00 -3.67
C ALA A 258 -12.67 -40.16 -3.55
N SER A 259 -11.38 -39.90 -3.82
CA SER A 259 -10.31 -40.89 -3.67
C SER A 259 -10.12 -41.34 -2.22
N SER A 260 -10.20 -40.40 -1.27
CA SER A 260 -10.08 -40.69 0.16
C SER A 260 -11.24 -41.57 0.63
N GLN A 261 -12.47 -41.22 0.23
CA GLN A 261 -13.66 -42.03 0.51
C GLN A 261 -13.52 -43.45 -0.08
N GLY A 262 -13.10 -43.56 -1.35
CA GLY A 262 -12.88 -44.85 -1.99
C GLY A 262 -11.80 -45.69 -1.29
N THR A 263 -10.74 -45.05 -0.78
CA THR A 263 -9.69 -45.72 0.01
C THR A 263 -10.22 -46.24 1.34
N ALA A 264 -11.07 -45.47 2.03
CA ALA A 264 -11.70 -45.90 3.27
C ALA A 264 -12.58 -47.14 3.05
N GLU A 265 -13.39 -47.13 1.99
CA GLU A 265 -14.25 -48.26 1.62
C GLU A 265 -13.45 -49.51 1.22
N GLN A 266 -12.38 -49.34 0.43
CA GLN A 266 -11.48 -50.43 0.06
C GLN A 266 -10.77 -51.03 1.28
N ALA A 267 -10.33 -50.20 2.22
CA ALA A 267 -9.70 -50.66 3.45
C ALA A 267 -10.68 -51.44 4.32
N GLU A 268 -11.94 -50.98 4.44
CA GLU A 268 -12.97 -51.69 5.17
C GLU A 268 -13.31 -53.05 4.51
N ALA A 269 -13.47 -53.09 3.19
CA ALA A 269 -13.64 -54.33 2.45
C ALA A 269 -12.44 -55.28 2.63
N GLY A 270 -11.22 -54.76 2.63
CA GLY A 270 -10.00 -55.51 2.91
C GLY A 270 -9.97 -56.09 4.33
N ALA A 271 -10.43 -55.34 5.33
CA ALA A 271 -10.54 -55.83 6.70
C ALA A 271 -11.58 -56.97 6.83
N VAL A 272 -12.71 -56.87 6.12
CA VAL A 272 -13.73 -57.93 6.07
C VAL A 272 -13.17 -59.18 5.40
N ALA A 273 -12.46 -59.04 4.27
CA ALA A 273 -11.83 -60.16 3.57
C ALA A 273 -10.76 -60.85 4.45
N ALA A 274 -9.95 -60.07 5.15
CA ALA A 274 -8.95 -60.58 6.08
C ALA A 274 -9.60 -61.35 7.25
N ARG A 275 -10.71 -60.84 7.83
CA ARG A 275 -11.47 -61.58 8.86
C ARG A 275 -12.04 -62.90 8.33
N LYS A 276 -12.50 -62.93 7.08
CA LYS A 276 -12.94 -64.19 6.45
C LYS A 276 -11.78 -65.17 6.28
N ALA A 277 -10.61 -64.70 5.85
CA ALA A 277 -9.41 -65.52 5.75
C ALA A 277 -8.97 -66.05 7.13
N LEU A 278 -9.12 -65.25 8.19
CA LEU A 278 -8.83 -65.66 9.57
C LEU A 278 -9.69 -66.88 9.97
N ASN A 279 -11.00 -66.81 9.73
CA ASN A 279 -11.91 -67.92 10.02
C ASN A 279 -11.54 -69.18 9.24
N LEU A 280 -11.21 -69.05 7.94
CA LEU A 280 -10.78 -70.18 7.11
C LEU A 280 -9.46 -70.80 7.63
N SER A 281 -8.53 -69.97 8.11
CA SER A 281 -7.28 -70.44 8.73
C SER A 281 -7.53 -71.19 10.04
N GLU A 282 -8.51 -70.77 10.84
CA GLU A 282 -8.92 -71.46 12.07
C GLU A 282 -9.60 -72.81 11.77
N GLU A 283 -10.46 -72.87 10.74
CA GLU A 283 -11.04 -74.12 10.24
C GLU A 283 -9.96 -75.08 9.69
N GLY A 284 -8.96 -74.53 8.99
CA GLY A 284 -7.79 -75.27 8.52
C GLY A 284 -6.98 -75.88 9.67
N THR A 285 -6.68 -75.07 10.69
CA THR A 285 -5.97 -75.52 11.90
C THR A 285 -6.73 -76.66 12.58
N LYS A 286 -8.05 -76.52 12.78
CA LYS A 286 -8.89 -77.56 13.38
C LYS A 286 -8.92 -78.86 12.55
N SER A 287 -8.82 -78.75 11.22
CA SER A 287 -8.77 -79.93 10.35
C SER A 287 -7.44 -80.66 10.47
N VAL A 288 -6.33 -79.92 10.59
CA VAL A 288 -5.00 -80.48 10.83
C VAL A 288 -4.90 -81.13 12.21
N ASP A 289 -5.46 -80.51 13.26
CA ASP A 289 -5.52 -81.10 14.61
C ASP A 289 -6.19 -82.47 14.60
N LYS A 290 -7.30 -82.62 13.86
CA LYS A 290 -7.98 -83.92 13.67
C LYS A 290 -7.10 -84.93 12.92
N SER A 291 -6.35 -84.48 11.91
CA SER A 291 -5.39 -85.35 11.21
C SER A 291 -4.27 -85.81 12.14
N LEU A 292 -3.77 -84.93 13.03
CA LEU A 292 -2.75 -85.26 14.03
C LEU A 292 -3.29 -86.30 15.03
N GLU A 293 -4.52 -86.13 15.52
CA GLU A 293 -5.20 -87.12 16.36
C GLU A 293 -5.32 -88.48 15.65
N GLY A 294 -5.73 -88.47 14.38
CA GLY A 294 -5.81 -89.67 13.55
C GLY A 294 -4.46 -90.37 13.34
N MET A 295 -3.38 -89.62 13.15
CA MET A 295 -2.02 -90.16 13.01
C MET A 295 -1.49 -90.74 14.31
N ASN A 296 -1.76 -90.10 15.45
CA ASN A 296 -1.41 -90.64 16.77
C ASN A 296 -2.15 -91.95 17.04
N TYR A 297 -3.44 -92.02 16.71
CA TYR A 297 -4.21 -93.26 16.81
C TYR A 297 -3.67 -94.35 15.87
N LEU A 298 -3.30 -93.99 14.64
CA LEU A 298 -2.71 -94.92 13.69
C LEU A 298 -1.35 -95.46 14.19
N SER A 299 -0.51 -94.59 14.77
CA SER A 299 0.76 -94.96 15.40
C SER A 299 0.56 -96.00 16.49
N GLU A 300 -0.43 -95.79 17.37
CA GLU A 300 -0.80 -96.76 18.42
C GLU A 300 -1.20 -98.12 17.81
N LYS A 301 -2.05 -98.13 16.76
CA LYS A 301 -2.49 -99.38 16.13
C LYS A 301 -1.38 -100.13 15.41
N VAL A 302 -0.48 -99.41 14.73
CA VAL A 302 0.71 -100.01 14.10
C VAL A 302 1.62 -100.61 15.18
N GLY A 303 1.81 -99.93 16.31
CA GLY A 303 2.55 -100.45 17.47
C GLY A 303 1.95 -101.75 18.04
N VAL A 304 0.62 -101.83 18.16
CA VAL A 304 -0.06 -103.06 18.59
C VAL A 304 0.11 -104.19 17.58
N ILE A 305 0.02 -103.91 16.27
CA ILE A 305 0.24 -104.90 15.21
C ILE A 305 1.68 -105.44 15.27
N SER A 306 2.67 -104.56 15.45
CA SER A 306 4.08 -104.93 15.59
C SER A 306 4.28 -105.94 16.74
N GLN A 307 3.72 -105.65 17.93
CA GLN A 307 3.79 -106.56 19.08
C GLN A 307 3.12 -107.91 18.82
N GLN A 308 1.97 -107.93 18.13
CA GLN A 308 1.28 -109.18 17.79
C GLN A 308 2.08 -110.03 16.81
N ILE A 309 2.72 -109.41 15.81
CA ILE A 309 3.57 -110.10 14.84
C ILE A 309 4.80 -110.71 15.53
N THR A 310 5.43 -109.97 16.46
CA THR A 310 6.56 -110.51 17.25
C THR A 310 6.14 -111.76 18.02
N ARG A 311 4.98 -111.71 18.70
CA ARG A 311 4.46 -112.87 19.44
C ARG A 311 4.12 -114.04 18.50
N LEU A 312 3.54 -113.78 17.34
CA LEU A 312 3.25 -114.82 16.35
C LEU A 312 4.54 -115.47 15.83
N ASN A 313 5.59 -114.69 15.59
CA ASN A 313 6.90 -115.19 15.18
C ASN A 313 7.49 -116.15 16.23
N GLU A 314 7.39 -115.82 17.51
CA GLU A 314 7.82 -116.71 18.61
C GLU A 314 7.02 -118.02 18.62
N GLN A 315 5.70 -117.95 18.46
CA GLN A 315 4.83 -119.14 18.42
C GLN A 315 5.13 -120.05 17.22
N ILE A 316 5.34 -119.46 16.04
CA ILE A 316 5.68 -120.22 14.83
C ILE A 316 7.06 -120.88 14.94
N ASN A 317 8.04 -120.19 15.51
CA ASN A 317 9.35 -120.80 15.83
C ASN A 317 9.21 -122.00 16.78
N GLN A 318 8.37 -121.89 17.81
CA GLN A 318 8.08 -123.02 18.71
C GLN A 318 7.44 -124.20 17.97
N ILE A 319 6.47 -123.95 17.08
CA ILE A 319 5.85 -125.00 16.26
C ILE A 319 6.88 -125.64 15.33
N GLY A 320 7.78 -124.86 14.72
CA GLY A 320 8.88 -125.38 13.92
C GLY A 320 9.76 -126.36 14.69
N ASN A 321 10.18 -125.98 15.91
CA ASN A 321 10.97 -126.84 16.79
C ASN A 321 10.23 -128.13 17.18
N ILE A 322 8.93 -128.04 17.47
CA ILE A 322 8.10 -129.22 17.78
C ILE A 322 7.97 -130.12 16.55
N SER A 323 7.72 -129.55 15.36
CA SER A 323 7.59 -130.32 14.12
C SER A 323 8.88 -131.08 13.79
N GLN A 324 10.04 -130.44 13.99
CA GLN A 324 11.34 -131.09 13.84
C GLN A 324 11.50 -132.27 14.81
N ALA A 325 11.18 -132.07 16.09
CA ALA A 325 11.25 -133.13 17.10
C ALA A 325 10.30 -134.31 16.79
N VAL A 326 9.09 -134.04 16.28
CA VAL A 326 8.14 -135.08 15.84
C VAL A 326 8.69 -135.84 14.64
N GLY A 327 9.30 -135.16 13.67
CA GLY A 327 9.97 -135.79 12.53
C GLY A 327 11.12 -136.72 12.97
N ASP A 328 11.92 -136.28 13.93
CA ASP A 328 13.01 -137.07 14.51
C ASP A 328 12.48 -138.30 15.27
N LEU A 329 11.43 -138.14 16.07
CA LEU A 329 10.75 -139.25 16.75
C LEU A 329 10.12 -140.24 15.78
N ALA A 330 9.51 -139.76 14.70
CA ALA A 330 8.95 -140.60 13.65
C ALA A 330 10.06 -141.41 12.94
N ASN A 331 11.22 -140.81 12.67
CA ASN A 331 12.40 -141.50 12.15
C ASN A 331 12.91 -142.59 13.11
N GLN A 332 13.04 -142.28 14.40
CA GLN A 332 13.44 -143.26 15.42
C GLN A 332 12.43 -144.41 15.51
N THR A 333 11.13 -144.11 15.50
CA THR A 333 10.05 -145.10 15.54
C THR A 333 10.07 -145.99 14.30
N ASN A 334 10.30 -145.41 13.12
CA ASN A 334 10.45 -146.14 11.86
C ASN A 334 11.64 -147.12 11.91
N MET A 335 12.77 -146.70 12.49
CA MET A 335 13.95 -147.55 12.68
C MET A 335 13.71 -148.67 13.71
N LEU A 336 13.04 -148.37 14.82
CA LEU A 336 12.65 -149.38 15.82
C LEU A 336 11.70 -150.42 15.23
N ALA A 337 10.70 -149.97 14.46
CA ALA A 337 9.75 -150.84 13.78
C ALA A 337 10.42 -151.70 12.69
N LEU A 338 11.40 -151.16 11.97
CA LEU A 338 12.21 -151.93 11.04
C LEU A 338 13.00 -153.04 11.75
N ASN A 339 13.67 -152.71 12.87
CA ASN A 339 14.39 -153.69 13.68
C ASN A 339 13.45 -154.78 14.22
N ALA A 340 12.26 -154.40 14.69
CA ALA A 340 11.24 -155.34 15.14
C ALA A 340 10.72 -156.23 14.01
N ALA A 341 10.52 -155.69 12.81
CA ALA A 341 10.12 -156.47 11.64
C ALA A 341 11.19 -157.49 11.21
N VAL A 342 12.48 -157.11 11.26
CA VAL A 342 13.60 -158.02 11.00
C VAL A 342 13.64 -159.16 12.03
N GLU A 343 13.50 -158.85 13.31
CA GLU A 343 13.52 -159.87 14.37
C GLU A 343 12.28 -160.78 14.31
N ALA A 344 11.12 -160.25 13.90
CA ALA A 344 9.92 -161.03 13.64
C ALA A 344 10.08 -162.03 12.47
N VAL A 345 10.77 -161.64 11.40
CA VAL A 345 11.15 -162.56 10.30
C VAL A 345 12.12 -163.63 10.80
N ARG A 346 13.06 -163.25 11.69
CA ARG A 346 14.05 -164.15 12.28
C ARG A 346 13.42 -165.22 13.21
N ALA A 347 12.32 -164.89 13.88
CA ALA A 347 11.57 -165.79 14.75
C ALA A 347 10.65 -166.80 14.00
N GLY A 348 10.59 -166.74 12.66
CA GLY A 348 9.87 -167.72 11.83
C GLY A 348 8.34 -167.71 12.03
N GLU A 349 7.72 -168.88 12.14
CA GLU A 349 6.26 -169.04 12.32
C GLU A 349 5.73 -168.29 13.56
N ASN A 350 6.49 -168.28 14.66
CA ASN A 350 6.10 -167.63 15.92
C ASN A 350 6.13 -166.09 15.85
N GLY A 351 6.81 -165.51 14.85
CA GLY A 351 6.99 -164.07 14.69
C GLY A 351 5.98 -163.40 13.75
N LYS A 352 5.14 -164.15 13.03
CA LYS A 352 4.24 -163.61 11.99
C LYS A 352 3.32 -162.49 12.49
N GLY A 353 2.71 -162.66 13.67
CA GLY A 353 1.83 -161.64 14.27
C GLY A 353 2.59 -160.35 14.64
N PHE A 354 3.79 -160.48 15.20
CA PHE A 354 4.66 -159.34 15.51
C PHE A 354 5.16 -158.63 14.26
N GLY A 355 5.44 -159.36 13.17
CA GLY A 355 5.86 -158.79 11.89
C GLY A 355 4.79 -157.89 11.26
N VAL A 356 3.51 -158.28 11.35
CA VAL A 356 2.39 -157.44 10.87
C VAL A 356 2.28 -156.14 11.67
N VAL A 357 2.34 -156.23 13.00
CA VAL A 357 2.31 -155.03 13.88
C VAL A 357 3.50 -154.12 13.63
N ALA A 358 4.70 -154.68 13.49
CA ALA A 358 5.91 -153.90 13.19
C ALA A 358 5.82 -153.20 11.82
N SER A 359 5.25 -153.85 10.79
CA SER A 359 5.02 -153.21 9.49
C SER A 359 4.00 -152.06 9.58
N GLU A 360 2.94 -152.21 10.39
CA GLU A 360 1.94 -151.15 10.57
C GLU A 360 2.51 -149.97 11.35
N ILE A 361 3.29 -150.20 12.42
CA ILE A 361 4.02 -149.14 13.14
C ILE A 361 4.98 -148.42 12.18
N ARG A 362 5.69 -149.17 11.33
CA ARG A 362 6.61 -148.58 10.35
C ARG A 362 5.87 -147.66 9.37
N LYS A 363 4.71 -148.09 8.89
CA LYS A 363 3.86 -147.28 8.00
C LYS A 363 3.35 -146.01 8.70
N LEU A 364 2.84 -146.12 9.93
CA LEU A 364 2.40 -144.97 10.73
C LEU A 364 3.55 -144.00 11.04
N ALA A 365 4.76 -144.52 11.27
CA ALA A 365 5.96 -143.71 11.47
C ALA A 365 6.37 -142.97 10.19
N ASP A 366 6.31 -143.61 9.02
CA ASP A 366 6.55 -142.94 7.73
C ASP A 366 5.49 -141.87 7.41
N GLU A 367 4.22 -142.14 7.71
CA GLU A 367 3.12 -141.16 7.58
C GLU A 367 3.30 -139.98 8.56
N SER A 368 3.73 -140.24 9.80
CA SER A 368 4.04 -139.21 10.79
C SER A 368 5.20 -138.32 10.35
N ARG A 369 6.26 -138.93 9.79
CA ARG A 369 7.41 -138.21 9.23
C ARG A 369 7.01 -137.31 8.07
N LYS A 370 6.25 -137.83 7.09
CA LYS A 370 5.74 -137.03 5.97
C LYS A 370 4.83 -135.89 6.42
N SER A 371 4.06 -136.11 7.48
CA SER A 371 3.20 -135.07 8.08
C SER A 371 4.03 -133.99 8.77
N ALA A 372 5.08 -134.37 9.52
CA ALA A 372 6.02 -133.44 10.13
C ALA A 372 6.81 -132.62 9.08
N GLU A 373 7.22 -133.23 7.97
CA GLU A 373 7.83 -132.53 6.83
C GLU A 373 6.87 -131.50 6.22
N LYS A 374 5.59 -131.85 6.03
CA LYS A 374 4.57 -130.89 5.54
C LYS A 374 4.35 -129.73 6.50
N ILE A 375 4.28 -130.00 7.82
CA ILE A 375 4.16 -128.94 8.84
C ILE A 375 5.39 -128.04 8.80
N TYR A 376 6.59 -128.61 8.65
CA TYR A 376 7.83 -127.84 8.55
C TYR A 376 7.81 -126.87 7.36
N THR A 377 7.37 -127.32 6.18
CA THR A 377 7.21 -126.44 5.01
C THR A 377 6.19 -125.32 5.28
N LEU A 378 5.04 -125.64 5.89
CA LEU A 378 4.04 -124.63 6.25
C LEU A 378 4.58 -123.60 7.25
N VAL A 379 5.36 -124.04 8.24
CA VAL A 379 6.03 -123.16 9.20
C VAL A 379 7.00 -122.21 8.50
N ALA A 380 7.81 -122.72 7.56
CA ALA A 380 8.75 -121.90 6.79
C ALA A 380 8.03 -120.84 5.93
N ASP A 381 6.91 -121.22 5.29
CA ASP A 381 6.08 -120.30 4.50
C ASP A 381 5.46 -119.21 5.39
N ILE A 382 4.88 -119.58 6.55
CA ILE A 382 4.32 -118.62 7.51
C ILE A 382 5.40 -117.69 8.04
N GLN A 383 6.60 -118.19 8.32
CA GLN A 383 7.71 -117.38 8.82
C GLN A 383 8.18 -116.35 7.79
N THR A 384 8.20 -116.72 6.50
CA THR A 384 8.48 -115.78 5.40
C THR A 384 7.40 -114.70 5.32
N SER A 385 6.12 -115.07 5.49
CA SER A 385 5.01 -114.11 5.53
C SER A 385 5.09 -113.17 6.74
N ILE A 386 5.47 -113.68 7.92
CA ILE A 386 5.69 -112.89 9.13
C ILE A 386 6.80 -111.85 8.89
N ASN A 387 7.96 -112.26 8.35
CA ASN A 387 9.05 -111.34 8.05
C ASN A 387 8.63 -110.23 7.08
N SER A 388 7.84 -110.58 6.06
CA SER A 388 7.29 -109.60 5.11
C SER A 388 6.32 -108.62 5.80
N THR A 389 5.53 -109.11 6.76
CA THR A 389 4.60 -108.28 7.54
C THR A 389 5.35 -107.37 8.51
N VAL A 390 6.46 -107.81 9.11
CA VAL A 390 7.35 -106.96 9.92
C VAL A 390 7.86 -105.78 9.11
N LEU A 391 8.45 -106.03 7.93
CA LEU A 391 8.95 -104.97 7.04
C LEU A 391 7.85 -103.97 6.65
N ALA A 392 6.64 -104.46 6.34
CA ALA A 392 5.51 -103.60 6.04
C ALA A 392 5.06 -102.75 7.25
N THR A 393 5.15 -103.30 8.46
CA THR A 393 4.80 -102.61 9.71
C THR A 393 5.84 -101.56 10.11
N GLU A 394 7.13 -101.85 9.90
CA GLU A 394 8.22 -100.88 10.10
C GLU A 394 8.09 -99.70 9.13
N ALA A 395 7.89 -99.98 7.84
CA ALA A 395 7.62 -98.93 6.84
C ALA A 395 6.32 -98.16 7.16
N GLY A 396 5.30 -98.84 7.70
CA GLY A 396 4.08 -98.21 8.19
C GLY A 396 4.35 -97.23 9.34
N THR A 397 5.21 -97.61 10.28
CA THR A 397 5.59 -96.78 11.44
C THR A 397 6.31 -95.51 10.97
N GLU A 398 7.30 -95.65 10.08
CA GLU A 398 8.04 -94.52 9.51
C GLU A 398 7.11 -93.54 8.77
N ASN A 399 6.18 -94.05 7.95
CA ASN A 399 5.21 -93.20 7.24
C ASN A 399 4.27 -92.44 8.19
N VAL A 400 3.89 -93.05 9.32
CA VAL A 400 3.08 -92.36 10.34
C VAL A 400 3.89 -91.25 11.02
N GLU A 401 5.15 -91.48 11.37
CA GLU A 401 6.02 -90.43 11.94
C GLU A 401 6.20 -89.26 10.98
N LEU A 402 6.43 -89.53 9.69
CA LEU A 402 6.48 -88.51 8.65
C LEU A 402 5.14 -87.75 8.53
N GLY A 403 4.02 -88.46 8.65
CA GLY A 403 2.68 -87.88 8.65
C GLY A 403 2.44 -86.92 9.84
N VAL A 404 2.86 -87.31 11.05
CA VAL A 404 2.80 -86.46 12.24
C VAL A 404 3.63 -85.20 12.03
N LYS A 405 4.89 -85.34 11.62
CA LYS A 405 5.79 -84.20 11.38
C LYS A 405 5.21 -83.23 10.34
N SER A 406 4.66 -83.75 9.25
CA SER A 406 4.03 -82.91 8.21
C SER A 406 2.80 -82.14 8.73
N ALA A 407 1.99 -82.77 9.59
CA ALA A 407 0.85 -82.11 10.23
C ALA A 407 1.29 -81.02 11.23
N GLU A 408 2.36 -81.23 12.00
CA GLU A 408 2.94 -80.21 12.87
C GLU A 408 3.47 -79.00 12.09
N GLU A 409 4.22 -79.24 11.00
CA GLU A 409 4.71 -78.19 10.12
C GLU A 409 3.56 -77.39 9.49
N THR A 410 2.47 -78.07 9.09
CA THR A 410 1.27 -77.43 8.56
C THR A 410 0.56 -76.58 9.62
N THR A 411 0.51 -77.05 10.87
CA THR A 411 -0.04 -76.29 12.00
C THR A 411 0.76 -75.01 12.26
N ALA A 412 2.08 -75.10 12.25
CA ALA A 412 2.95 -73.92 12.38
C ALA A 412 2.73 -72.91 11.24
N ALA A 413 2.54 -73.39 10.01
CA ALA A 413 2.22 -72.53 8.87
C ALA A 413 0.88 -71.80 9.03
N PHE A 414 -0.19 -72.49 9.48
CA PHE A 414 -1.48 -71.84 9.74
C PHE A 414 -1.41 -70.81 10.87
N ASN A 415 -0.61 -71.05 11.91
CA ASN A 415 -0.37 -70.04 12.95
C ASN A 415 0.34 -68.79 12.39
N GLY A 416 1.35 -68.98 11.54
CA GLY A 416 2.00 -67.85 10.85
C GLY A 416 1.04 -67.08 9.93
N ILE A 417 0.14 -67.77 9.24
CA ILE A 417 -0.92 -67.16 8.42
C ILE A 417 -1.87 -66.34 9.30
N LYS A 418 -2.28 -66.87 10.47
CA LYS A 418 -3.14 -66.18 11.44
C LYS A 418 -2.55 -64.82 11.86
N ASP A 419 -1.27 -64.79 12.20
CA ASP A 419 -0.57 -63.57 12.60
C ASP A 419 -0.44 -62.58 11.44
N ALA A 420 -0.13 -63.06 10.24
CA ALA A 420 -0.08 -62.22 9.04
C ALA A 420 -1.45 -61.58 8.74
N ILE A 421 -2.53 -62.35 8.84
CA ILE A 421 -3.90 -61.85 8.62
C ILE A 421 -4.29 -60.81 9.67
N ASN A 422 -3.96 -61.02 10.94
CA ASN A 422 -4.21 -60.03 12.00
C ASN A 422 -3.51 -58.69 11.69
N ASN A 423 -2.28 -58.73 11.20
CA ASN A 423 -1.57 -57.52 10.77
C ASN A 423 -2.27 -56.83 9.59
N VAL A 424 -2.81 -57.59 8.63
CA VAL A 424 -3.60 -57.03 7.52
C VAL A 424 -4.86 -56.33 8.03
N VAL A 425 -5.57 -56.93 9.00
CA VAL A 425 -6.75 -56.29 9.61
C VAL A 425 -6.38 -54.96 10.27
N LEU A 426 -5.32 -54.93 11.09
CA LEU A 426 -4.85 -53.72 11.76
C LEU A 426 -4.41 -52.63 10.77
N ASN A 427 -3.69 -53.02 9.71
CA ASN A 427 -3.26 -52.08 8.68
C ASN A 427 -4.45 -51.48 7.93
N ASN A 428 -5.45 -52.29 7.55
CA ASN A 428 -6.65 -51.79 6.90
C ASN A 428 -7.45 -50.84 7.81
N GLN A 429 -7.53 -51.12 9.11
CA GLN A 429 -8.14 -50.16 10.05
C GLN A 429 -7.40 -48.83 10.10
N ARG A 430 -6.06 -48.85 10.09
CA ARG A 430 -5.24 -47.63 10.04
C ARG A 430 -5.42 -46.87 8.73
N ILE A 431 -5.47 -47.58 7.59
CA ILE A 431 -5.71 -46.97 6.28
C ILE A 431 -7.08 -46.27 6.27
N SER A 432 -8.13 -46.94 6.77
CA SER A 432 -9.47 -46.36 6.87
C SER A 432 -9.49 -45.09 7.73
N LEU A 433 -8.83 -45.11 8.90
CA LEU A 433 -8.72 -43.93 9.75
C LEU A 433 -7.97 -42.77 9.08
N ASN A 434 -6.84 -43.07 8.42
CA ASN A 434 -6.06 -42.06 7.70
C ASN A 434 -6.87 -41.45 6.55
N ALA A 435 -7.64 -42.26 5.83
CA ALA A 435 -8.52 -41.80 4.76
C ALA A 435 -9.64 -40.88 5.28
N GLN A 436 -10.21 -41.19 6.45
CA GLN A 436 -11.16 -40.29 7.12
C GLN A 436 -10.51 -38.97 7.55
N GLN A 437 -9.30 -39.01 8.10
CA GLN A 437 -8.56 -37.79 8.45
C GLN A 437 -8.21 -36.94 7.21
N GLN A 438 -7.84 -37.58 6.09
CA GLN A 438 -7.65 -36.89 4.81
C GLN A 438 -8.93 -36.20 4.35
N SER A 439 -10.09 -36.87 4.45
CA SER A 439 -11.37 -36.27 4.10
C SER A 439 -11.65 -34.98 4.90
N LEU A 440 -11.38 -34.98 6.20
CA LEU A 440 -11.52 -33.79 7.05
C LEU A 440 -10.54 -32.66 6.64
N ALA A 441 -9.28 -33.00 6.34
CA ALA A 441 -8.30 -32.01 5.89
C ALA A 441 -8.69 -31.40 4.53
N ILE A 442 -9.29 -32.19 3.63
CA ILE A 442 -9.77 -31.72 2.34
C ILE A 442 -10.95 -30.76 2.50
N GLN A 443 -11.85 -31.01 3.45
CA GLN A 443 -12.93 -30.06 3.78
C GLN A 443 -12.36 -28.71 4.24
N GLN A 444 -11.36 -28.71 5.12
CA GLN A 444 -10.69 -27.48 5.57
C GLN A 444 -10.00 -26.73 4.42
N LEU A 445 -9.41 -27.46 3.47
CA LEU A 445 -8.83 -26.87 2.26
C LEU A 445 -9.92 -26.27 1.35
N GLY A 446 -11.10 -26.90 1.28
CA GLY A 446 -12.27 -26.35 0.58
C GLY A 446 -12.69 -24.99 1.15
N ASP A 447 -12.74 -24.85 2.47
CA ASP A 447 -13.05 -23.58 3.13
C ASP A 447 -11.98 -22.51 2.82
N ALA A 448 -10.69 -22.87 2.88
CA ALA A 448 -9.59 -21.97 2.53
C ALA A 448 -9.64 -21.52 1.06
N MET A 449 -10.03 -22.40 0.13
CA MET A 449 -10.21 -22.06 -1.29
C MET A 449 -11.38 -21.10 -1.49
N ASN A 450 -12.48 -21.26 -0.75
CA ASN A 450 -13.60 -20.31 -0.76
C ASN A 450 -13.16 -18.92 -0.27
N ASP A 451 -12.37 -18.86 0.80
CA ASP A 451 -11.82 -17.60 1.31
C ASP A 451 -10.88 -16.93 0.29
N LEU A 452 -10.02 -17.71 -0.38
CA LEU A 452 -9.17 -17.20 -1.47
C LEU A 452 -9.98 -16.68 -2.66
N ASN A 453 -11.05 -17.37 -3.03
CA ASN A 453 -11.95 -16.93 -4.09
C ASN A 453 -12.64 -15.61 -3.73
N ARG A 454 -13.09 -15.47 -2.47
CA ARG A 454 -13.67 -14.23 -1.96
C ARG A 454 -12.65 -13.08 -2.00
N GLY A 455 -11.43 -13.31 -1.51
CA GLY A 455 -10.37 -12.30 -1.56
C GLY A 455 -10.00 -11.88 -2.98
N ALA A 456 -9.95 -12.82 -3.93
CA ALA A 456 -9.73 -12.50 -5.35
C ALA A 456 -10.86 -11.63 -5.93
N ARG A 457 -12.13 -11.90 -5.58
CA ARG A 457 -13.27 -11.06 -5.99
C ARG A 457 -13.21 -9.67 -5.38
N GLU A 458 -12.88 -9.56 -4.10
CA GLU A 458 -12.73 -8.25 -3.43
C GLU A 458 -11.63 -7.40 -4.08
N ILE A 459 -10.51 -8.02 -4.47
CA ILE A 459 -9.45 -7.33 -5.24
C ILE A 459 -9.99 -6.88 -6.60
N ALA A 460 -10.67 -7.75 -7.34
CA ALA A 460 -11.25 -7.40 -8.63
C ALA A 460 -12.23 -6.22 -8.53
N ASP A 461 -13.12 -6.27 -7.54
CA ASP A 461 -14.11 -5.21 -7.28
C ASP A 461 -13.43 -3.89 -6.88
N GLY A 462 -12.30 -3.94 -6.16
CA GLY A 462 -11.50 -2.77 -5.77
C GLY A 462 -10.72 -2.12 -6.92
N LEU A 463 -10.46 -2.84 -8.02
CA LEU A 463 -9.73 -2.29 -9.17
C LEU A 463 -10.54 -1.26 -9.95
N GLY A 464 -11.86 -1.44 -10.07
CA GLY A 464 -12.74 -0.50 -10.77
C GLY A 464 -12.69 0.93 -10.20
N PRO A 465 -12.97 1.15 -8.90
CA PRO A 465 -12.84 2.46 -8.26
C PRO A 465 -11.44 3.06 -8.35
N THR A 466 -10.39 2.22 -8.32
CA THR A 466 -9.00 2.70 -8.46
C THR A 466 -8.76 3.22 -9.88
N GLN A 467 -9.28 2.54 -10.89
CA GLN A 467 -9.20 2.97 -12.28
C GLN A 467 -9.93 4.29 -12.53
N GLU A 468 -11.12 4.48 -11.95
CA GLU A 468 -11.85 5.75 -11.99
C GLU A 468 -11.07 6.89 -11.31
N ALA A 469 -10.43 6.61 -10.18
CA ALA A 469 -9.62 7.60 -9.46
C ALA A 469 -8.43 8.08 -10.30
N ILE A 470 -7.77 7.18 -11.04
CA ILE A 470 -6.66 7.56 -11.94
C ILE A 470 -7.17 8.36 -13.14
N GLN A 471 -8.34 8.01 -13.69
CA GLN A 471 -8.94 8.79 -14.76
C GLN A 471 -9.21 10.24 -14.31
N LYS A 472 -9.79 10.43 -13.13
CA LYS A 472 -9.95 11.75 -12.50
C LYS A 472 -8.61 12.45 -12.26
N LEU A 473 -7.58 11.72 -11.82
CA LEU A 473 -6.23 12.27 -11.64
C LEU A 473 -5.67 12.81 -12.96
N ASN A 474 -5.91 12.11 -14.05
CA ASN A 474 -5.49 12.52 -15.39
C ASN A 474 -6.30 13.70 -15.92
N GLU A 475 -7.60 13.80 -15.62
CA GLU A 475 -8.43 14.98 -15.90
C GLU A 475 -7.89 16.21 -15.16
N VAL A 476 -7.64 16.10 -13.85
CA VAL A 476 -7.06 17.18 -13.04
C VAL A 476 -5.67 17.59 -13.56
N ARG A 477 -4.87 16.62 -14.01
CA ARG A 477 -3.58 16.89 -14.67
C ARG A 477 -3.76 17.73 -15.94
N MET A 478 -4.71 17.35 -16.81
CA MET A 478 -4.99 18.09 -18.04
C MET A 478 -5.48 19.50 -17.73
N GLU A 479 -6.33 19.67 -16.72
CA GLU A 479 -6.80 20.98 -16.27
C GLU A 479 -5.63 21.83 -15.76
N LEU A 480 -4.78 21.30 -14.87
CA LEU A 480 -3.57 21.98 -14.40
C LEU A 480 -2.63 22.37 -15.54
N ASN A 481 -2.45 21.49 -16.54
CA ASN A 481 -1.61 21.78 -17.70
C ASN A 481 -2.18 22.84 -18.64
N SER A 482 -3.49 23.12 -18.56
CA SER A 482 -4.11 24.22 -19.32
C SER A 482 -4.03 25.58 -18.61
N ILE A 483 -3.77 25.58 -17.30
CA ILE A 483 -3.61 26.77 -16.46
C ILE A 483 -2.15 27.29 -16.45
N VAL A 484 -1.20 26.39 -16.72
CA VAL A 484 0.26 26.63 -16.77
C VAL A 484 0.68 27.01 -18.17
#